data_AF-A0A8S9WAJ3-F1
#
_entry.id   AF-A0A8S9WAJ3-F1
#
_cell.length_a   1.000
_cell.length_b   1.000
_cell.length_c   1.000
_cell.angle_alpha   90.00
_cell.angle_beta   90.00
_cell.angle_gamma   90.00
#
_symmetry.space_group_name_H-M   'P 1'
#
loop_
_entity.id
_entity.type
_entity.pdbx_description
1 polymer ?
#
loop_
_entity_poly.entity_id
_entity_poly.type
_entity_poly.pdbx_seq_one_letter_code
_entity_poly.pdbx_strand_id
1 'polypeptide(L)'
;MLKKKSVLFISAFVILALLFSLSTASAYPDMADNGSNNTPTPKVTTSSYGANVVIIQHLIEVDQVTYPGYLGVVETIIYKNLGTENYSGPVYTYVQDGAFNIAVTKTEMAADGGRNTIEAFQVSENVVGWNDIILSGPGMAPMYQIEYMVPAEPTGKTTESVTFTKKLKYPTDVNYIYMPITGMRSLVVKLVKSDGMKTTVLDNEGSIINADFFEEIGNLETYYWDQPLFVEISFELSKSNEGGSDITLYLIILLVIIAVISYVVLRGRSPAIKGLEGKLGSVLPKKQDEEIYLEEEEFEDDEDIEDVLESDEAEDEGDEGIEEDLEAEEDEVEEETSRQPSLEMNDIDNLSLDELQTTKQAIINVLLQLDEDHVSGIISEDEYNDIRDNYKEKAKSIMVRIEMLENED
;
A
#
# COMPACT_ATOMS: atom_id res chain seq x y z
N MET A 1 -4.28 48.78 30.29
CA MET A 1 -4.09 49.77 29.21
C MET A 1 -3.00 49.25 28.25
N LEU A 2 -3.38 48.42 27.27
CA LEU A 2 -2.47 48.13 26.15
C LEU A 2 -2.34 49.41 25.32
N LYS A 3 -1.10 49.89 25.14
CA LYS A 3 -0.81 51.14 24.44
C LYS A 3 -1.25 50.99 22.98
N LYS A 4 -1.97 51.99 22.44
CA LYS A 4 -2.44 52.13 21.05
C LYS A 4 -1.41 51.79 19.96
N LYS A 5 -0.11 51.75 20.27
CA LYS A 5 0.96 51.38 19.35
C LYS A 5 1.01 49.88 19.01
N SER A 6 0.52 48.98 19.87
CA SER A 6 0.53 47.53 19.61
C SER A 6 -0.56 47.09 18.62
N VAL A 7 -1.70 47.80 18.57
CA VAL A 7 -2.80 47.49 17.63
C VAL A 7 -2.42 47.83 16.19
N LEU A 8 -1.63 48.88 15.99
CA LEU A 8 -1.15 49.30 14.66
C LEU A 8 -0.13 48.32 14.07
N PHE A 9 0.71 47.69 14.91
CA PHE A 9 1.70 46.71 14.44
C PHE A 9 1.06 45.37 14.02
N ILE A 10 0.03 44.92 14.75
CA ILE A 10 -0.70 43.69 14.43
C ILE A 10 -1.53 43.86 13.14
N SER A 11 -2.15 45.03 12.97
CA SER A 11 -2.91 45.34 11.74
C SER A 11 -2.04 45.35 10.48
N ALA A 12 -0.80 45.84 10.55
CA ALA A 12 0.10 45.86 9.39
C ALA A 12 0.56 44.45 8.97
N PHE A 13 0.77 43.55 9.95
CA PHE A 13 1.15 42.16 9.68
C PHE A 13 0.02 41.35 9.05
N VAL A 14 -1.22 41.57 9.47
CA VAL A 14 -2.40 40.88 8.91
C VAL A 14 -2.67 41.32 7.47
N ILE A 15 -2.48 42.60 7.14
CA ILE A 15 -2.66 43.11 5.77
C ILE A 15 -1.54 42.61 4.84
N LEU A 16 -0.31 42.51 5.33
CA LEU A 16 0.81 41.98 4.55
C LEU A 16 0.63 40.48 4.29
N ALA A 17 0.16 39.71 5.27
CA ALA A 17 -0.16 38.29 5.10
C ALA A 17 -1.31 38.05 4.09
N LEU A 18 -2.29 38.97 4.02
CA LEU A 18 -3.40 38.92 3.06
C LEU A 18 -3.01 39.30 1.63
N LEU A 19 -1.88 40.00 1.44
CA LEU A 19 -1.37 40.35 0.11
C LEU A 19 -0.45 39.26 -0.47
N PHE A 20 0.11 38.40 0.37
CA PHE A 20 0.89 37.23 -0.06
C PHE A 20 0.03 35.98 -0.34
N SER A 21 -1.27 35.98 0.00
CA SER A 21 -2.19 34.86 -0.27
C SER A 21 -2.98 34.99 -1.57
N LEU A 22 -2.74 36.03 -2.37
CA LEU A 22 -3.30 36.16 -3.72
C LEU A 22 -2.30 35.59 -4.73
N SER A 23 -2.35 34.27 -4.93
CA SER A 23 -1.65 33.61 -6.04
C SER A 23 -2.26 34.07 -7.37
N THR A 24 -1.41 34.61 -8.23
CA THR A 24 -1.76 34.93 -9.61
C THR A 24 -1.94 33.61 -10.37
N ALA A 25 -3.18 33.30 -10.76
CA ALA A 25 -3.47 32.26 -11.73
C ALA A 25 -2.86 32.66 -13.09
N SER A 26 -1.75 32.02 -13.45
CA SER A 26 -1.21 32.04 -14.80
C SER A 26 -1.94 30.99 -15.63
N ALA A 27 -2.89 31.43 -16.45
CA ALA A 27 -3.47 30.61 -17.50
C ALA A 27 -2.40 30.40 -18.59
N TYR A 28 -2.00 29.14 -18.82
CA TYR A 28 -1.32 28.74 -20.04
C TYR A 28 -2.36 28.14 -20.99
N PRO A 29 -2.74 28.83 -22.06
CA PRO A 29 -3.46 28.22 -23.17
C PRO A 29 -2.44 27.58 -24.13
N ASP A 30 -2.91 26.55 -24.84
CA ASP A 30 -2.22 25.77 -25.88
C ASP A 30 -1.11 24.83 -25.40
N MET A 31 -1.43 23.53 -25.39
CA MET A 31 -0.70 22.48 -26.12
C MET A 31 -1.41 21.12 -25.93
N ALA A 32 -2.25 20.73 -26.88
CA ALA A 32 -2.62 19.32 -27.11
C ALA A 32 -3.21 19.18 -28.52
N ASP A 33 -2.34 19.03 -29.52
CA ASP A 33 -2.74 18.57 -30.85
C ASP A 33 -2.77 17.04 -30.80
N ASN A 34 -3.91 16.48 -30.38
CA ASN A 34 -4.15 15.04 -30.44
C ASN A 34 -4.27 14.68 -31.92
N GLY A 35 -3.35 13.87 -32.45
CA GLY A 35 -3.41 13.25 -33.79
C GLY A 35 -4.55 12.24 -33.96
N SER A 36 -5.71 12.50 -33.36
CA SER A 36 -6.96 11.75 -33.45
C SER A 36 -7.55 11.95 -34.84
N ASN A 37 -7.49 10.91 -35.69
CA ASN A 37 -8.38 10.82 -36.83
C ASN A 37 -9.80 10.58 -36.31
N ASN A 38 -10.57 11.67 -36.16
CA ASN A 38 -11.99 11.66 -35.83
C ASN A 38 -12.77 10.88 -36.90
N THR A 39 -12.84 9.57 -36.72
CA THR A 39 -13.58 8.63 -37.55
C THR A 39 -14.78 8.16 -36.73
N PRO A 40 -15.96 7.89 -37.33
CA PRO A 40 -17.18 7.60 -36.58
C PRO A 40 -16.99 6.37 -35.70
N THR A 41 -17.63 6.41 -34.53
CA THR A 41 -17.70 5.36 -33.51
C THR A 41 -17.78 3.97 -34.16
N PRO A 42 -16.84 3.05 -33.88
CA PRO A 42 -16.85 1.73 -34.46
C PRO A 42 -18.06 1.00 -33.89
N LYS A 43 -18.93 0.53 -34.78
CA LYS A 43 -20.11 -0.25 -34.42
C LYS A 43 -19.61 -1.56 -33.81
N VAL A 44 -19.79 -1.72 -32.50
CA VAL A 44 -19.47 -2.95 -31.77
C VAL A 44 -20.16 -4.11 -32.46
N THR A 45 -19.35 -4.95 -33.10
CA THR A 45 -19.83 -6.20 -33.67
C THR A 45 -19.68 -7.21 -32.55
N THR A 46 -20.81 -7.60 -31.95
CA THR A 46 -20.86 -8.73 -31.01
C THR A 46 -20.13 -9.91 -31.62
N SER A 47 -19.21 -10.49 -30.85
CA SER A 47 -18.38 -11.63 -31.24
C SER A 47 -19.21 -12.70 -31.94
N SER A 48 -18.63 -13.30 -32.98
CA SER A 48 -19.17 -14.50 -33.61
C SER A 48 -19.38 -15.57 -32.53
N TYR A 49 -20.42 -16.38 -32.70
CA TYR A 49 -20.66 -17.60 -31.91
C TYR A 49 -19.38 -18.44 -31.90
N GLY A 50 -18.54 -18.34 -30.87
CA GLY A 50 -17.28 -19.08 -30.78
C GLY A 50 -16.09 -18.34 -30.17
N ALA A 51 -16.06 -17.00 -30.14
CA ALA A 51 -14.98 -16.24 -29.49
C ALA A 51 -15.36 -15.77 -28.07
N ASN A 52 -14.44 -15.92 -27.12
CA ASN A 52 -14.62 -15.53 -25.71
C ASN A 52 -13.35 -14.82 -25.21
N VAL A 53 -13.30 -13.50 -25.38
CA VAL A 53 -12.14 -12.68 -24.98
C VAL A 53 -12.29 -12.28 -23.52
N VAL A 54 -11.28 -12.61 -22.72
CA VAL A 54 -11.19 -12.27 -21.29
C VAL A 54 -9.89 -11.51 -21.02
N ILE A 55 -9.83 -10.80 -19.89
CA ILE A 55 -8.60 -10.24 -19.35
C ILE A 55 -8.03 -11.26 -18.35
N ILE A 56 -6.78 -11.65 -18.55
CA ILE A 56 -6.09 -12.57 -17.62
C ILE A 56 -5.13 -11.84 -16.68
N GLN A 57 -4.73 -10.62 -17.05
CA GLN A 57 -3.96 -9.71 -16.21
C GLN A 57 -4.14 -8.27 -16.70
N HIS A 58 -4.24 -7.35 -15.75
CA HIS A 58 -4.26 -5.91 -15.97
C HIS A 58 -3.38 -5.25 -14.92
N LEU A 59 -2.23 -4.74 -15.34
CA LEU A 59 -1.35 -3.93 -14.52
C LEU A 59 -1.60 -2.46 -14.83
N ILE A 60 -1.80 -1.64 -13.80
CA ILE A 60 -1.96 -0.19 -13.93
C ILE A 60 -0.88 0.46 -13.08
N GLU A 61 -0.01 1.24 -13.70
CA GLU A 61 1.07 1.97 -13.02
C GLU A 61 0.74 3.46 -13.12
N VAL A 62 0.56 4.10 -11.96
CA VAL A 62 0.24 5.52 -11.84
C VAL A 62 1.40 6.23 -11.17
N ASP A 63 1.97 7.21 -11.84
CA ASP A 63 3.11 7.98 -11.36
C ASP A 63 2.74 9.46 -11.20
N GLN A 64 2.71 9.91 -9.93
CA GLN A 64 2.47 11.30 -9.57
C GLN A 64 3.77 12.14 -9.51
N VAL A 65 4.92 11.50 -9.43
CA VAL A 65 6.20 12.14 -9.10
C VAL A 65 6.93 12.64 -10.36
N THR A 66 6.91 11.85 -11.43
CA THR A 66 7.70 12.14 -12.65
C THR A 66 7.18 13.36 -13.42
N TYR A 67 5.87 13.62 -13.40
CA TYR A 67 5.23 14.66 -14.21
C TYR A 67 4.49 15.69 -13.34
N PRO A 68 5.13 16.81 -12.95
CA PRO A 68 4.47 17.82 -12.12
C PRO A 68 3.16 18.33 -12.72
N GLY A 69 2.07 18.22 -11.96
CA GLY A 69 0.72 18.64 -12.37
C GLY A 69 -0.05 17.59 -13.18
N TYR A 70 0.52 16.40 -13.40
CA TYR A 70 -0.11 15.31 -14.13
C TYR A 70 0.14 13.96 -13.42
N LEU A 71 -0.72 12.99 -13.70
CA LEU A 71 -0.45 11.58 -13.44
C LEU A 71 0.01 10.95 -14.74
N GLY A 72 1.22 10.39 -14.75
CA GLY A 72 1.65 9.49 -15.81
C GLY A 72 1.03 8.12 -15.57
N VAL A 73 0.33 7.58 -16.57
CA VAL A 73 -0.34 6.28 -16.44
C VAL A 73 0.14 5.33 -17.51
N VAL A 74 0.54 4.13 -17.09
CA VAL A 74 0.88 3.01 -17.96
C VAL A 74 0.01 1.83 -17.60
N GLU A 75 -0.82 1.39 -18.53
CA GLU A 75 -1.62 0.18 -18.38
C GLU A 75 -1.02 -0.93 -19.23
N THR A 76 -0.85 -2.11 -18.65
CA THR A 76 -0.51 -3.33 -19.38
C THR A 76 -1.66 -4.33 -19.26
N ILE A 77 -2.29 -4.67 -20.38
CA ILE A 77 -3.47 -5.55 -20.43
C ILE A 77 -3.14 -6.78 -21.27
N ILE A 78 -3.39 -7.97 -20.71
CA ILE A 78 -3.25 -9.24 -21.40
C ILE A 78 -4.63 -9.82 -21.68
N TYR A 79 -4.97 -9.92 -22.96
CA TYR A 79 -6.24 -10.51 -23.40
C TYR A 79 -6.04 -11.95 -23.84
N LYS A 80 -6.92 -12.85 -23.41
CA LYS A 80 -6.93 -14.25 -23.84
C LYS A 80 -8.26 -14.61 -24.47
N ASN A 81 -8.21 -15.33 -25.58
CA ASN A 81 -9.41 -15.88 -26.19
C ASN A 81 -9.58 -17.35 -25.77
N LEU A 82 -10.59 -17.60 -24.94
CA LEU A 82 -10.97 -18.93 -24.45
C LEU A 82 -11.97 -19.63 -25.36
N GLY A 83 -12.34 -18.97 -26.45
CA GLY A 83 -13.20 -19.50 -27.49
C GLY A 83 -12.55 -20.62 -28.29
N THR A 84 -13.34 -21.29 -29.11
CA THR A 84 -12.86 -22.31 -30.06
C THR A 84 -12.44 -21.71 -31.41
N GLU A 85 -12.78 -20.45 -31.65
CA GLU A 85 -12.44 -19.71 -32.87
C GLU A 85 -11.59 -18.49 -32.55
N ASN A 86 -10.69 -18.13 -33.47
CA ASN A 86 -9.93 -16.88 -33.37
C ASN A 86 -10.87 -15.68 -33.30
N TYR A 87 -10.62 -14.77 -32.37
CA TYR A 87 -11.29 -13.49 -32.33
C TYR A 87 -10.62 -12.54 -33.32
N SER A 88 -11.41 -11.85 -34.14
CA SER A 88 -10.92 -10.75 -34.98
C SER A 88 -11.92 -9.60 -34.87
N GLY A 89 -11.46 -8.48 -34.35
CA GLY A 89 -12.35 -7.35 -34.07
C GLY A 89 -11.71 -6.31 -33.16
N PRO A 90 -12.52 -5.34 -32.72
CA PRO A 90 -12.04 -4.24 -31.91
C PRO A 90 -11.90 -4.64 -30.43
N VAL A 91 -10.73 -4.35 -29.87
CA VAL A 91 -10.41 -4.46 -28.45
C VAL A 91 -10.45 -3.07 -27.84
N TYR A 92 -10.98 -2.95 -26.61
CA TYR A 92 -11.20 -1.67 -25.96
C TYR A 92 -10.62 -1.63 -24.55
N THR A 93 -10.21 -0.44 -24.11
CA THR A 93 -9.98 -0.08 -22.70
C THR A 93 -10.56 1.31 -22.43
N TYR A 94 -10.84 1.59 -21.16
CA TYR A 94 -11.27 2.92 -20.71
C TYR A 94 -10.09 3.66 -20.10
N VAL A 95 -9.82 4.88 -20.53
CA VAL A 95 -8.84 5.78 -19.87
C VAL A 95 -9.59 6.81 -19.03
N GLN A 96 -8.94 7.40 -18.02
CA GLN A 96 -9.60 8.40 -17.17
C GLN A 96 -10.08 9.62 -17.97
N ASP A 97 -11.13 10.27 -17.49
CA ASP A 97 -11.63 11.53 -18.04
C ASP A 97 -10.53 12.59 -18.06
N GLY A 98 -10.35 13.24 -19.22
CA GLY A 98 -9.30 14.24 -19.42
C GLY A 98 -7.94 13.64 -19.79
N ALA A 99 -7.85 12.33 -20.03
CA ALA A 99 -6.63 11.70 -20.53
C ALA A 99 -6.19 12.28 -21.89
N PHE A 100 -4.88 12.46 -22.04
CA PHE A 100 -4.24 12.96 -23.27
C PHE A 100 -2.89 12.28 -23.51
N ASN A 101 -2.27 12.54 -24.66
CA ASN A 101 -1.02 11.88 -25.10
C ASN A 101 -1.12 10.35 -25.06
N ILE A 102 -2.27 9.82 -25.48
CA ILE A 102 -2.55 8.39 -25.49
C ILE A 102 -1.68 7.72 -26.56
N ALA A 103 -0.97 6.67 -26.18
CA ALA A 103 -0.24 5.78 -27.06
C ALA A 103 -0.62 4.32 -26.79
N VAL A 104 -0.78 3.53 -27.84
CA VAL A 104 -1.10 2.10 -27.74
C VAL A 104 0.01 1.31 -28.42
N THR A 105 0.56 0.32 -27.71
CA THR A 105 1.58 -0.57 -28.24
C THR A 105 1.23 -2.03 -27.94
N LYS A 106 1.58 -2.92 -28.86
CA LYS A 106 1.47 -4.37 -28.70
C LYS A 106 2.85 -4.94 -28.45
N THR A 107 2.96 -5.76 -27.42
CA THR A 107 4.20 -6.48 -27.09
C THR A 107 3.96 -7.97 -27.34
N GLU A 108 4.85 -8.57 -28.15
CA GLU A 108 4.87 -10.01 -28.34
C GLU A 108 5.75 -10.63 -27.25
N MET A 109 5.25 -11.61 -26.52
CA MET A 109 6.02 -12.31 -25.47
C MET A 109 7.01 -13.35 -26.02
N ALA A 110 7.37 -13.26 -27.31
CA ALA A 110 8.40 -14.13 -27.91
C ALA A 110 9.80 -13.59 -27.60
N ALA A 111 10.82 -14.45 -27.60
CA ALA A 111 12.21 -14.07 -27.28
C ALA A 111 12.79 -12.96 -28.19
N ASP A 112 12.24 -12.78 -29.40
CA ASP A 112 12.57 -11.70 -30.35
C ASP A 112 11.44 -10.66 -30.49
N GLY A 113 10.48 -10.67 -29.55
CA GLY A 113 9.28 -9.84 -29.59
C GLY A 113 9.59 -8.36 -29.44
N GLY A 114 9.41 -7.61 -30.53
CA GLY A 114 9.52 -6.16 -30.51
C GLY A 114 8.26 -5.49 -29.95
N ARG A 115 8.43 -4.27 -29.42
CA ARG A 115 7.32 -3.37 -29.11
C ARG A 115 6.80 -2.77 -30.42
N ASN A 116 5.57 -3.11 -30.80
CA ASN A 116 4.95 -2.63 -32.03
C ASN A 116 3.93 -1.54 -31.72
N THR A 117 4.17 -0.31 -32.19
CA THR A 117 3.20 0.77 -32.04
C THR A 117 1.95 0.51 -32.88
N ILE A 118 0.79 0.61 -32.25
CA ILE A 118 -0.50 0.56 -32.93
C ILE A 118 -0.85 2.00 -33.30
N GLU A 119 -0.61 2.38 -34.55
CA GLU A 119 -0.94 3.74 -35.03
C GLU A 119 -2.44 3.92 -35.28
N ALA A 120 -3.15 2.83 -35.58
CA ALA A 120 -4.56 2.83 -35.94
C ALA A 120 -5.46 2.49 -34.74
N PHE A 121 -5.50 3.37 -33.75
CA PHE A 121 -6.48 3.32 -32.65
C PHE A 121 -7.44 4.52 -32.72
N GLN A 122 -8.57 4.39 -32.03
CA GLN A 122 -9.63 5.40 -31.96
C GLN A 122 -9.90 5.74 -30.50
N VAL A 123 -10.23 7.01 -30.24
CA VAL A 123 -10.62 7.49 -28.92
C VAL A 123 -12.01 8.13 -29.02
N SER A 124 -12.96 7.66 -28.22
CA SER A 124 -14.32 8.20 -28.15
C SER A 124 -14.79 8.23 -26.70
N GLU A 125 -15.08 9.41 -26.15
CA GLU A 125 -15.60 9.56 -24.78
C GLU A 125 -14.78 8.78 -23.72
N ASN A 126 -13.46 8.77 -23.88
CA ASN A 126 -12.47 8.09 -23.04
C ASN A 126 -12.38 6.56 -23.21
N VAL A 127 -13.06 5.99 -24.20
CA VAL A 127 -12.84 4.62 -24.66
C VAL A 127 -11.76 4.62 -25.75
N VAL A 128 -10.68 3.89 -25.53
CA VAL A 128 -9.60 3.66 -26.49
C VAL A 128 -9.83 2.30 -27.14
N GLY A 129 -9.93 2.25 -28.47
CA GLY A 129 -10.19 1.03 -29.22
C GLY A 129 -9.26 0.83 -30.41
N TRP A 130 -8.86 -0.42 -30.66
CA TRP A 130 -8.06 -0.81 -31.83
C TRP A 130 -8.48 -2.18 -32.33
N ASN A 131 -8.25 -2.49 -33.61
CA ASN A 131 -8.56 -3.81 -34.15
C ASN A 131 -7.37 -4.75 -34.00
N ASP A 132 -7.61 -5.99 -33.56
CA ASP A 132 -6.60 -7.04 -33.53
C ASP A 132 -7.21 -8.45 -33.72
N ILE A 133 -6.34 -9.44 -33.82
CA ILE A 133 -6.66 -10.86 -33.84
C ILE A 133 -6.13 -11.49 -32.54
N ILE A 134 -7.04 -12.07 -31.75
CA ILE A 134 -6.69 -12.81 -30.52
C ILE A 134 -6.93 -14.29 -30.81
N LEU A 135 -5.81 -15.02 -30.95
CA LEU A 135 -5.83 -16.43 -31.31
C LEU A 135 -6.48 -17.26 -30.20
N SER A 136 -7.30 -18.24 -30.60
CA SER A 136 -7.79 -19.28 -29.69
C SER A 136 -6.70 -20.31 -29.43
N GLY A 137 -6.65 -20.88 -28.22
CA GLY A 137 -5.77 -22.01 -27.87
C GLY A 137 -4.66 -21.65 -26.87
N PRO A 138 -3.65 -22.53 -26.72
CA PRO A 138 -2.62 -22.40 -25.68
C PRO A 138 -1.48 -21.44 -26.04
N GLY A 139 -1.57 -20.73 -27.17
CA GLY A 139 -0.54 -19.78 -27.58
C GLY A 139 -0.38 -18.61 -26.59
N MET A 140 0.75 -17.90 -26.69
CA MET A 140 1.02 -16.72 -25.89
C MET A 140 -0.09 -15.68 -26.13
N ALA A 141 -0.68 -15.20 -25.03
CA ALA A 141 -1.69 -14.16 -25.09
C ALA A 141 -1.03 -12.83 -25.51
N PRO A 142 -1.65 -12.04 -26.41
CA PRO A 142 -1.14 -10.72 -26.73
C PRO A 142 -1.19 -9.80 -25.52
N MET A 143 -0.13 -9.04 -25.33
CA MET A 143 -0.01 -8.00 -24.31
C MET A 143 -0.10 -6.63 -24.99
N TYR A 144 -0.89 -5.74 -24.43
CA TYR A 144 -1.02 -4.37 -24.89
C TYR A 144 -0.61 -3.43 -23.79
N GLN A 145 0.15 -2.41 -24.14
CA GLN A 145 0.53 -1.33 -23.25
C GLN A 145 -0.10 -0.03 -23.74
N ILE A 146 -0.84 0.63 -22.86
CA ILE A 146 -1.50 1.91 -23.10
C ILE A 146 -0.84 2.93 -22.18
N GLU A 147 -0.22 3.94 -22.77
CA GLU A 147 0.41 5.05 -22.03
C GLU A 147 -0.42 6.31 -22.23
N TYR A 148 -0.66 7.07 -21.17
CA TYR A 148 -1.35 8.35 -21.24
C TYR A 148 -1.04 9.22 -20.03
N MET A 149 -1.43 10.49 -20.10
CA MET A 149 -1.35 11.41 -18.99
C MET A 149 -2.73 11.92 -18.60
N VAL A 150 -2.93 12.17 -17.31
CA VAL A 150 -4.16 12.73 -16.75
C VAL A 150 -3.82 13.99 -15.96
N PRO A 151 -4.56 15.11 -16.11
CA PRO A 151 -4.38 16.29 -15.27
C PRO A 151 -4.56 15.95 -13.78
N ALA A 152 -3.58 16.32 -12.97
CA ALA A 152 -3.58 16.13 -11.51
C ALA A 152 -3.97 17.43 -10.79
N GLU A 153 -5.00 18.14 -11.28
CA GLU A 153 -5.47 19.35 -10.62
C GLU A 153 -6.18 18.98 -9.30
N PRO A 154 -5.83 19.60 -8.17
CA PRO A 154 -6.49 19.32 -6.90
C PRO A 154 -7.98 19.69 -6.99
N THR A 155 -8.85 18.69 -6.83
CA THR A 155 -10.29 18.89 -6.91
C THR A 155 -10.81 19.52 -5.63
N GLY A 156 -10.81 20.86 -5.57
CA GLY A 156 -11.45 21.60 -4.49
C GLY A 156 -10.69 22.84 -4.03
N LYS A 157 -11.40 23.78 -3.39
CA LYS A 157 -10.81 25.02 -2.84
C LYS A 157 -10.06 24.81 -1.53
N THR A 158 -10.04 23.59 -0.97
CA THR A 158 -9.60 23.33 0.40
C THR A 158 -8.85 22.02 0.62
N THR A 159 -8.80 21.11 -0.36
CA THR A 159 -8.14 19.80 -0.22
C THR A 159 -7.20 19.58 -1.40
N GLU A 160 -5.91 19.45 -1.10
CA GLU A 160 -4.83 19.06 -2.02
C GLU A 160 -4.96 17.55 -2.36
N SER A 161 -6.15 17.13 -2.79
CA SER A 161 -6.43 15.74 -3.15
C SER A 161 -6.41 15.57 -4.67
N VAL A 162 -5.70 14.57 -5.15
CA VAL A 162 -5.64 14.16 -6.55
C VAL A 162 -6.29 12.79 -6.67
N THR A 163 -7.18 12.61 -7.64
CA THR A 163 -7.90 11.34 -7.83
C THR A 163 -7.54 10.71 -9.17
N PHE A 164 -7.12 9.45 -9.14
CA PHE A 164 -7.04 8.58 -10.31
C PHE A 164 -8.26 7.67 -10.34
N THR A 165 -8.94 7.55 -11.48
CA THR A 165 -10.15 6.72 -11.62
C THR A 165 -10.07 5.83 -12.84
N LYS A 166 -10.33 4.54 -12.64
CA LYS A 166 -10.37 3.52 -13.68
C LYS A 166 -11.72 2.81 -13.70
N LYS A 167 -12.40 2.87 -14.85
CA LYS A 167 -13.57 2.02 -15.13
C LYS A 167 -13.11 0.68 -15.68
N LEU A 168 -13.47 -0.39 -14.99
CA LEU A 168 -13.21 -1.77 -15.41
C LEU A 168 -14.38 -2.37 -16.19
N LYS A 169 -15.59 -1.88 -15.90
CA LYS A 169 -16.81 -2.21 -16.62
C LYS A 169 -17.48 -0.92 -17.08
N TYR A 170 -17.68 -0.79 -18.38
CA TYR A 170 -18.47 0.29 -18.99
C TYR A 170 -19.66 -0.33 -19.74
N PRO A 171 -20.90 0.19 -19.60
CA PRO A 171 -22.14 -0.54 -19.92
C PRO A 171 -22.30 -1.10 -21.35
N THR A 172 -21.43 -0.75 -22.29
CA THR A 172 -21.53 -1.21 -23.69
C THR A 172 -20.21 -1.64 -24.33
N ASP A 173 -19.09 -0.97 -24.03
CA ASP A 173 -17.87 -1.16 -24.85
C ASP A 173 -16.68 -1.80 -24.11
N VAL A 174 -16.60 -1.68 -22.78
CA VAL A 174 -15.47 -2.15 -21.97
C VAL A 174 -15.98 -3.06 -20.86
N ASN A 175 -16.35 -4.30 -21.19
CA ASN A 175 -16.92 -5.24 -20.21
C ASN A 175 -16.31 -6.63 -20.38
N TYR A 176 -14.99 -6.72 -20.19
CA TYR A 176 -14.27 -7.99 -20.21
C TYR A 176 -14.37 -8.67 -18.85
N ILE A 177 -14.50 -9.99 -18.87
CA ILE A 177 -14.40 -10.80 -17.66
C ILE A 177 -12.93 -10.89 -17.27
N TYR A 178 -12.63 -10.59 -16.01
CA TYR A 178 -11.33 -10.87 -15.41
C TYR A 178 -11.30 -12.34 -15.00
N MET A 179 -10.37 -13.10 -15.56
CA MET A 179 -10.23 -14.52 -15.28
C MET A 179 -8.90 -14.76 -14.55
N PRO A 180 -8.93 -15.12 -13.26
CA PRO A 180 -7.71 -15.44 -12.53
C PRO A 180 -7.07 -16.68 -13.14
N ILE A 181 -5.75 -16.66 -13.20
CA ILE A 181 -4.92 -17.79 -13.57
C ILE A 181 -4.02 -18.08 -12.36
N THR A 182 -3.80 -19.35 -12.05
CA THR A 182 -2.89 -19.75 -10.98
C THR A 182 -1.55 -19.06 -11.13
N GLY A 183 -1.09 -18.40 -10.06
CA GLY A 183 0.17 -17.65 -10.03
C GLY A 183 0.10 -16.23 -10.63
N MET A 184 -1.04 -15.77 -11.14
CA MET A 184 -1.20 -14.42 -11.67
C MET A 184 -2.44 -13.72 -11.10
N ARG A 185 -2.24 -12.51 -10.57
CA ARG A 185 -3.32 -11.63 -10.11
C ARG A 185 -3.98 -10.95 -11.31
N SER A 186 -5.31 -10.93 -11.35
CA SER A 186 -6.06 -10.42 -12.51
C SER A 186 -5.96 -8.90 -12.64
N LEU A 187 -5.89 -8.18 -11.53
CA LEU A 187 -5.70 -6.72 -11.49
C LEU A 187 -4.60 -6.39 -10.49
N VAL A 188 -3.62 -5.60 -10.93
CA VAL A 188 -2.54 -5.07 -10.12
C VAL A 188 -2.49 -3.56 -10.35
N VAL A 189 -2.49 -2.77 -9.29
CA VAL A 189 -2.34 -1.31 -9.38
C VAL A 189 -1.15 -0.89 -8.57
N LYS A 190 -0.18 -0.25 -9.22
CA LYS A 190 1.00 0.36 -8.62
C LYS A 190 0.83 1.88 -8.62
N LEU A 191 1.00 2.49 -7.46
CA LEU A 191 0.93 3.94 -7.28
C LEU A 191 2.26 4.45 -6.75
N VAL A 192 2.92 5.30 -7.53
CA VAL A 192 4.07 6.08 -7.09
C VAL A 192 3.56 7.43 -6.60
N LYS A 193 3.47 7.59 -5.29
CA LYS A 193 2.92 8.77 -4.61
C LYS A 193 4.02 9.74 -4.18
N SER A 194 3.67 11.02 -4.03
CA SER A 194 4.56 12.00 -3.41
C SER A 194 4.69 11.77 -1.89
N ASP A 195 5.83 12.16 -1.31
CA ASP A 195 6.08 12.04 0.14
C ASP A 195 4.94 12.64 0.98
N GLY A 196 4.50 11.90 2.00
CA GLY A 196 3.48 12.33 2.94
C GLY A 196 2.04 12.30 2.41
N MET A 197 1.82 11.79 1.18
CA MET A 197 0.49 11.49 0.66
C MET A 197 -0.05 10.18 1.26
N LYS A 198 -1.35 10.17 1.51
CA LYS A 198 -2.14 8.98 1.88
C LYS A 198 -3.06 8.63 0.73
N THR A 199 -3.20 7.34 0.48
CA THR A 199 -4.11 6.80 -0.53
C THR A 199 -5.36 6.27 0.13
N THR A 200 -6.52 6.61 -0.43
CA THR A 200 -7.80 5.96 -0.13
C THR A 200 -8.32 5.31 -1.41
N VAL A 201 -8.68 4.03 -1.34
CA VAL A 201 -9.18 3.26 -2.48
C VAL A 201 -10.69 3.15 -2.38
N LEU A 202 -11.40 3.59 -3.41
CA LEU A 202 -12.86 3.70 -3.45
C LEU A 202 -13.44 2.95 -4.64
N ASP A 203 -14.67 2.44 -4.51
CA ASP A 203 -15.47 1.91 -5.62
C ASP A 203 -16.34 2.98 -6.30
N ASN A 204 -17.20 2.55 -7.23
CA ASN A 204 -18.15 3.41 -7.95
C ASN A 204 -19.24 4.06 -7.06
N GLU A 205 -19.43 3.59 -5.83
CA GLU A 205 -20.38 4.18 -4.86
C GLU A 205 -19.67 5.10 -3.86
N GLY A 206 -18.34 5.22 -3.95
CA GLY A 206 -17.51 5.96 -3.00
C GLY A 206 -17.27 5.17 -1.71
N SER A 207 -17.51 3.86 -1.70
CA SER A 207 -17.21 2.99 -0.57
C SER A 207 -15.75 2.59 -0.59
N ILE A 208 -15.12 2.54 0.59
CA ILE A 208 -13.74 2.07 0.72
C ILE A 208 -13.68 0.59 0.36
N ILE A 209 -12.75 0.22 -0.51
CA ILE A 209 -12.51 -1.17 -0.90
C ILE A 209 -11.10 -1.60 -0.51
N ASN A 210 -10.98 -2.85 -0.07
CA ASN A 210 -9.71 -3.46 0.25
C ASN A 210 -9.18 -4.27 -0.94
N ALA A 211 -7.87 -4.31 -1.09
CA ALA A 211 -7.20 -5.23 -1.98
C ALA A 211 -7.13 -6.63 -1.35
N ASP A 212 -7.07 -7.67 -2.19
CA ASP A 212 -6.85 -9.05 -1.72
C ASP A 212 -5.44 -9.19 -1.12
N PHE A 213 -4.49 -8.40 -1.64
CA PHE A 213 -3.15 -8.23 -1.09
C PHE A 213 -2.69 -6.78 -1.30
N PHE A 214 -1.90 -6.26 -0.36
CA PHE A 214 -1.38 -4.90 -0.38
C PHE A 214 0.07 -4.89 0.08
N GLU A 215 0.88 -4.10 -0.61
CA GLU A 215 2.31 -3.95 -0.38
C GLU A 215 2.68 -2.47 -0.45
N GLU A 216 3.47 -1.98 0.51
CA GLU A 216 3.99 -0.62 0.51
C GLU A 216 5.51 -0.65 0.69
N ILE A 217 6.24 -0.10 -0.28
CA ILE A 217 7.70 0.03 -0.26
C ILE A 217 8.06 1.49 -0.51
N GLY A 218 8.31 2.22 0.57
CA GLY A 218 8.59 3.65 0.51
C GLY A 218 7.42 4.44 -0.08
N ASN A 219 7.62 5.00 -1.28
CA ASN A 219 6.60 5.79 -1.98
C ASN A 219 5.81 4.98 -3.02
N LEU A 220 6.05 3.68 -3.11
CA LEU A 220 5.34 2.77 -4.00
C LEU A 220 4.33 1.96 -3.19
N GLU A 221 3.06 2.10 -3.53
CA GLU A 221 1.99 1.23 -3.06
C GLU A 221 1.55 0.29 -4.19
N THR A 222 1.43 -1.00 -3.90
CA THR A 222 0.94 -1.99 -4.84
C THR A 222 -0.28 -2.71 -4.27
N TYR A 223 -1.36 -2.68 -5.04
CA TYR A 223 -2.64 -3.29 -4.70
C TYR A 223 -2.95 -4.42 -5.68
N TYR A 224 -3.45 -5.54 -5.16
CA TYR A 224 -3.69 -6.76 -5.94
C TYR A 224 -5.12 -7.25 -5.75
N TRP A 225 -5.77 -7.63 -6.85
CA TRP A 225 -7.07 -8.30 -6.86
C TRP A 225 -7.06 -9.53 -7.76
N ASP A 226 -7.51 -10.66 -7.22
CA ASP A 226 -7.73 -11.90 -7.95
C ASP A 226 -8.93 -11.80 -8.87
N GLN A 227 -10.00 -11.17 -8.40
CA GLN A 227 -11.23 -10.98 -9.17
C GLN A 227 -11.86 -9.61 -8.83
N PRO A 228 -11.59 -8.56 -9.63
CA PRO A 228 -12.25 -7.26 -9.41
C PRO A 228 -13.74 -7.37 -9.74
N LEU A 229 -14.58 -7.34 -8.70
CA LEU A 229 -16.04 -7.41 -8.84
C LEU A 229 -16.68 -6.04 -9.11
N PHE A 230 -15.98 -4.96 -8.75
CA PHE A 230 -16.41 -3.58 -8.90
C PHE A 230 -16.43 -3.11 -10.37
N VAL A 231 -17.21 -2.04 -10.62
CA VAL A 231 -17.37 -1.43 -11.95
C VAL A 231 -16.27 -0.41 -12.21
N GLU A 232 -15.89 0.32 -11.17
CA GLU A 232 -14.93 1.40 -11.17
C GLU A 232 -14.09 1.32 -9.90
N ILE A 233 -12.83 1.74 -10.00
CA ILE A 233 -11.94 1.92 -8.87
C ILE A 233 -11.34 3.33 -8.94
N SER A 234 -11.32 4.00 -7.80
CA SER A 234 -10.75 5.33 -7.64
C SER A 234 -9.71 5.33 -6.53
N PHE A 235 -8.60 6.02 -6.76
CA PHE A 235 -7.51 6.19 -5.83
C PHE A 235 -7.40 7.68 -5.51
N GLU A 236 -7.80 8.05 -4.30
CA GLU A 236 -7.69 9.40 -3.79
C GLU A 236 -6.37 9.57 -3.04
N LEU A 237 -5.46 10.33 -3.64
CA LEU A 237 -4.18 10.72 -3.07
C LEU A 237 -4.36 12.06 -2.35
N SER A 238 -4.34 12.05 -1.03
CA SER A 238 -4.50 13.25 -0.22
C SER A 238 -3.27 13.50 0.63
N LYS A 239 -2.87 14.76 0.77
CA LYS A 239 -1.82 15.10 1.73
C LYS A 239 -2.30 14.70 3.12
N SER A 240 -1.49 13.92 3.83
CA SER A 240 -1.75 13.72 5.25
C SER A 240 -1.82 15.10 5.88
N ASN A 241 -2.94 15.39 6.55
CA ASN A 241 -2.89 16.45 7.56
C ASN A 241 -1.84 15.95 8.53
N GLU A 242 -0.61 16.47 8.44
CA GLU A 242 0.36 16.37 9.51
C GLU A 242 -0.43 16.76 10.76
N GLY A 243 -0.75 15.75 11.57
CA GLY A 243 -1.56 15.95 12.75
C GLY A 243 -0.90 17.09 13.51
N GLY A 244 -1.67 18.11 13.84
CA GLY A 244 -1.23 19.17 14.75
C GLY A 244 -0.97 18.66 16.17
N SER A 245 -0.45 17.45 16.33
CA SER A 245 -0.10 16.83 17.60
C SER A 245 1.12 17.50 18.22
N ASP A 246 2.10 17.91 17.41
CA ASP A 246 3.31 18.52 17.96
C ASP A 246 3.09 19.98 18.37
N ILE A 247 2.50 20.81 17.50
CA ILE A 247 2.31 22.24 17.83
C ILE A 247 1.38 22.40 19.04
N THR A 248 0.34 21.59 19.17
CA THR A 248 -0.59 21.69 20.31
C THR A 248 0.07 21.28 21.62
N LEU A 249 0.89 20.21 21.60
CA LEU A 249 1.69 19.80 22.76
C LEU A 249 2.69 20.90 23.15
N TYR A 250 3.43 21.47 22.19
CA TYR A 250 4.36 22.58 22.44
C TYR A 250 3.65 23.84 22.95
N LEU A 251 2.42 24.13 22.49
CA LEU A 251 1.61 25.25 22.97
C LEU A 251 1.14 25.04 24.42
N ILE A 252 0.75 23.81 24.78
CA ILE A 252 0.40 23.44 26.15
C ILE A 252 1.63 23.55 27.06
N ILE A 253 2.78 23.02 26.64
CA ILE A 253 4.06 23.13 27.39
C ILE A 253 4.43 24.61 27.58
N LEU A 254 4.32 25.44 26.54
CA LEU A 254 4.59 26.87 26.62
C LEU A 254 3.65 27.58 27.60
N LEU A 255 2.35 27.25 27.59
CA LEU A 255 1.37 27.82 28.52
C LEU A 255 1.67 27.43 29.98
N VAL A 256 2.10 26.20 30.24
CA VAL A 256 2.52 25.74 31.57
C VAL A 256 3.75 26.52 32.05
N ILE A 257 4.76 26.70 31.18
CA ILE A 257 5.96 27.49 31.51
C ILE A 257 5.58 28.95 31.84
N ILE A 258 4.70 29.56 31.04
CA ILE A 258 4.21 30.93 31.29
C ILE A 258 3.45 31.00 32.62
N ALA A 259 2.62 30.00 32.94
CA ALA A 259 1.87 29.95 34.19
C ALA A 259 2.81 29.84 35.40
N VAL A 260 3.84 28.99 35.34
CA VAL A 260 4.84 28.83 36.42
C VAL A 260 5.63 30.12 36.63
N ILE A 261 6.13 30.74 35.55
CA ILE A 261 6.88 32.01 35.65
C ILE A 261 5.97 33.12 36.17
N SER A 262 4.73 33.21 35.68
CA SER A 262 3.74 34.19 36.14
C SER A 262 3.42 33.99 37.63
N TYR A 263 3.31 32.74 38.09
CA TYR A 263 3.09 32.40 39.48
C TYR A 263 4.26 32.87 40.37
N VAL A 264 5.51 32.62 39.98
CA VAL A 264 6.69 33.08 40.72
C VAL A 264 6.75 34.61 40.80
N VAL A 265 6.47 35.30 39.69
CA VAL A 265 6.47 36.77 39.63
C VAL A 265 5.31 37.38 40.44
N LEU A 266 4.13 36.76 40.44
CA LEU A 266 2.96 37.20 41.21
C LEU A 266 3.09 36.90 42.71
N ARG A 267 3.71 35.76 43.08
CA ARG A 267 4.00 35.38 44.47
C ARG A 267 4.95 36.36 45.15
N GLY A 268 5.89 36.94 44.39
CA GLY A 268 6.82 37.94 44.89
C GLY A 268 6.22 39.32 45.18
N ARG A 269 5.03 39.64 44.67
CA ARG A 269 4.47 41.02 44.72
C ARG A 269 3.10 41.18 45.36
N SER A 270 2.32 40.12 45.62
CA SER A 270 0.98 40.29 46.19
C SER A 270 0.91 39.88 47.67
N PRO A 271 0.52 40.79 48.59
CA PRO A 271 0.19 40.45 49.98
C PRO A 271 -1.07 39.57 50.09
N ALA A 272 -1.90 39.52 49.05
CA ALA A 272 -3.17 38.81 49.03
C ALA A 272 -3.01 37.28 48.93
N ILE A 273 -1.98 36.79 48.23
CA ILE A 273 -1.73 35.33 48.08
C ILE A 273 -1.15 34.73 49.39
N LYS A 274 -0.32 35.49 50.13
CA LYS A 274 0.16 35.09 51.47
C LYS A 274 -0.98 34.92 52.48
N GLY A 275 -2.08 35.66 52.32
CA GLY A 275 -3.28 35.53 53.16
C GLY A 275 -4.15 34.31 52.84
N LEU A 276 -3.99 33.72 51.65
CA LEU A 276 -4.74 32.55 51.19
C LEU A 276 -4.04 31.24 51.57
N GLU A 277 -2.70 31.19 51.51
CA GLU A 277 -1.89 30.07 52.03
C GLU A 277 -2.08 29.90 53.55
N GLY A 278 -2.21 30.99 54.31
CA GLY A 278 -2.50 30.94 55.75
C GLY A 278 -3.90 30.41 56.10
N LYS A 279 -4.84 30.43 55.16
CA LYS A 279 -6.21 29.91 55.34
C LYS A 279 -6.39 28.47 54.83
N LEU A 280 -5.58 28.01 53.87
CA LEU A 280 -5.56 26.60 53.48
C LEU A 280 -4.68 25.73 54.40
N GLY A 281 -3.63 26.30 55.01
CA GLY A 281 -2.78 25.59 55.96
C GLY A 281 -3.45 25.17 57.27
N SER A 282 -4.67 25.65 57.56
CA SER A 282 -5.43 25.28 58.77
C SER A 282 -6.48 24.18 58.54
N VAL A 283 -6.66 23.67 57.31
CA VAL A 283 -7.69 22.67 56.97
C VAL A 283 -7.10 21.29 56.62
N LEU A 284 -5.77 21.19 56.48
CA LEU A 284 -5.09 19.90 56.29
C LEU A 284 -4.36 19.48 57.57
N PRO A 285 -4.67 18.32 58.18
CA PRO A 285 -3.89 17.80 59.29
C PRO A 285 -2.47 17.49 58.81
N LYS A 286 -1.47 18.03 59.53
CA LYS A 286 -0.07 17.60 59.42
C LYS A 286 0.02 16.11 59.75
N LYS A 287 0.26 15.28 58.75
CA LYS A 287 0.97 13.99 58.88
C LYS A 287 2.40 14.29 58.44
N GLN A 288 3.31 14.43 59.41
CA GLN A 288 4.24 13.39 59.85
C GLN A 288 5.18 12.98 58.71
N ASP A 289 6.41 13.45 58.85
CA ASP A 289 7.58 13.06 58.10
C ASP A 289 7.77 11.53 58.26
N GLU A 290 7.42 10.78 57.22
CA GLU A 290 7.95 9.43 57.00
C GLU A 290 9.05 9.57 55.94
N GLU A 291 10.26 9.40 56.46
CA GLU A 291 11.52 9.25 55.76
C GLU A 291 11.41 8.01 54.85
N ILE A 292 11.15 8.22 53.56
CA ILE A 292 11.19 7.14 52.57
C ILE A 292 12.66 6.93 52.23
N TYR A 293 13.26 5.90 52.84
CA TYR A 293 14.48 5.27 52.38
C TYR A 293 14.24 4.72 50.96
N LEU A 294 15.05 5.16 50.01
CA LEU A 294 15.23 4.47 48.73
C LEU A 294 16.21 3.31 49.01
N GLU A 295 15.69 2.10 49.19
CA GLU A 295 16.48 0.89 49.02
C GLU A 295 16.62 0.64 47.52
N GLU A 296 17.87 0.66 47.05
CA GLU A 296 18.28 0.16 45.75
C GLU A 296 18.18 -1.37 45.81
N GLU A 297 17.17 -1.96 45.16
CA GLU A 297 17.17 -3.40 44.88
C GLU A 297 18.06 -3.64 43.65
N GLU A 298 19.30 -4.09 43.92
CA GLU A 298 20.08 -4.94 43.01
C GLU A 298 19.27 -6.20 42.72
N PHE A 299 18.94 -6.46 41.45
CA PHE A 299 18.54 -7.79 41.02
C PHE A 299 19.78 -8.49 40.44
N GLU A 300 20.17 -9.53 41.17
CA GLU A 300 21.22 -10.49 40.86
C GLU A 300 20.82 -11.38 39.67
N ASP A 301 21.83 -11.72 38.88
CA ASP A 301 21.80 -12.75 37.83
C ASP A 301 21.51 -14.13 38.46
N ASP A 302 20.44 -14.80 38.03
CA ASP A 302 20.22 -16.23 38.30
C ASP A 302 20.48 -17.02 37.00
N GLU A 303 21.71 -17.54 36.92
CA GLU A 303 22.06 -18.74 36.17
C GLU A 303 21.49 -20.00 36.86
N ASP A 304 21.46 -21.11 36.12
CA ASP A 304 21.15 -22.49 36.53
C ASP A 304 19.68 -22.94 36.58
N ILE A 305 19.25 -23.58 35.49
CA ILE A 305 18.46 -24.81 35.57
C ILE A 305 19.10 -25.85 34.63
N GLU A 306 20.00 -26.67 35.20
CA GLU A 306 20.18 -28.06 34.77
C GLU A 306 18.97 -28.89 35.24
N ASP A 307 18.44 -29.74 34.37
CA ASP A 307 18.09 -31.15 34.69
C ASP A 307 17.55 -31.83 33.41
N VAL A 308 18.31 -32.76 32.82
CA VAL A 308 18.15 -34.22 33.00
C VAL A 308 16.89 -34.77 32.36
N LEU A 309 17.04 -35.45 31.21
CA LEU A 309 16.33 -36.71 30.93
C LEU A 309 17.22 -37.64 30.09
N GLU A 310 17.47 -38.81 30.66
CA GLU A 310 18.18 -39.97 30.12
C GLU A 310 17.31 -40.79 29.14
N SER A 311 18.03 -41.52 28.26
CA SER A 311 17.72 -42.82 27.61
C SER A 311 16.49 -42.92 26.68
N ASP A 312 16.56 -43.56 25.51
CA ASP A 312 16.88 -44.97 25.32
C ASP A 312 17.56 -45.29 23.97
N GLU A 313 18.40 -46.31 24.05
CA GLU A 313 19.01 -47.07 22.97
C GLU A 313 17.96 -47.81 22.11
N ALA A 314 18.19 -47.86 20.79
CA ALA A 314 17.76 -48.97 19.96
C ALA A 314 18.77 -49.15 18.81
N GLU A 315 19.59 -50.17 18.96
CA GLU A 315 20.33 -50.83 17.88
C GLU A 315 19.33 -51.46 16.89
N ASP A 316 19.54 -51.29 15.58
CA ASP A 316 19.29 -52.37 14.63
C ASP A 316 20.26 -52.26 13.45
N GLU A 317 21.00 -53.35 13.26
CA GLU A 317 21.99 -53.55 12.21
C GLU A 317 21.30 -53.99 10.92
N GLY A 318 21.79 -53.55 9.75
CA GLY A 318 21.49 -54.31 8.53
C GLY A 318 21.75 -53.61 7.20
N ASP A 319 22.93 -53.93 6.66
CA ASP A 319 23.11 -54.49 5.30
C ASP A 319 23.66 -53.58 4.18
N GLU A 320 24.97 -53.80 3.97
CA GLU A 320 25.80 -53.82 2.77
C GLU A 320 25.36 -53.12 1.46
N GLY A 321 26.18 -52.15 1.07
CA GLY A 321 26.96 -52.27 -0.18
C GLY A 321 26.45 -51.49 -1.39
N ILE A 322 27.23 -50.48 -1.80
CA ILE A 322 28.01 -50.47 -3.06
C ILE A 322 28.81 -49.16 -3.11
N GLU A 323 30.12 -49.31 -3.27
CA GLU A 323 31.09 -48.28 -3.58
C GLU A 323 30.86 -47.75 -5.01
N GLU A 324 30.96 -46.43 -5.22
CA GLU A 324 31.71 -45.84 -6.33
C GLU A 324 31.86 -44.32 -6.12
N ASP A 325 32.95 -43.99 -5.43
CA ASP A 325 33.98 -43.01 -5.80
C ASP A 325 33.57 -41.96 -6.86
N LEU A 326 33.45 -40.69 -6.45
CA LEU A 326 33.80 -39.53 -7.28
C LEU A 326 34.01 -38.29 -6.38
N GLU A 327 35.27 -37.87 -6.33
CA GLU A 327 35.77 -36.64 -5.72
C GLU A 327 35.06 -35.39 -6.26
N ALA A 328 34.52 -34.58 -5.36
CA ALA A 328 34.34 -33.14 -5.57
C ALA A 328 34.49 -32.44 -4.21
N GLU A 329 35.56 -31.67 -4.07
CA GLU A 329 35.73 -30.70 -3.00
C GLU A 329 34.62 -29.65 -3.10
N GLU A 330 33.72 -29.60 -2.12
CA GLU A 330 32.84 -28.45 -1.90
C GLU A 330 33.11 -27.91 -0.49
N ASP A 331 33.40 -26.61 -0.47
CA ASP A 331 33.65 -25.80 0.71
C ASP A 331 32.49 -25.91 1.71
N GLU A 332 32.80 -26.29 2.94
CA GLU A 332 31.92 -26.14 4.10
C GLU A 332 31.67 -24.64 4.35
N VAL A 333 30.55 -24.14 3.87
CA VAL A 333 29.92 -22.93 4.40
C VAL A 333 28.92 -23.40 5.45
N GLU A 334 29.32 -23.30 6.71
CA GLU A 334 28.39 -23.37 7.85
C GLU A 334 27.40 -22.21 7.73
N GLU A 335 26.22 -22.47 7.16
CA GLU A 335 25.10 -21.55 7.25
C GLU A 335 24.29 -21.94 8.49
N GLU A 336 24.44 -21.12 9.53
CA GLU A 336 23.57 -21.09 10.70
C GLU A 336 22.14 -20.81 10.23
N THR A 337 21.39 -21.87 9.90
CA THR A 337 19.93 -21.80 9.79
C THR A 337 19.39 -21.56 11.20
N SER A 338 19.24 -20.26 11.49
CA SER A 338 18.40 -19.68 12.53
C SER A 338 17.19 -20.59 12.82
N ARG A 339 17.24 -21.30 13.95
CA ARG A 339 16.07 -21.93 14.56
C ARG A 339 15.07 -20.82 14.89
N GLN A 340 14.16 -20.52 13.98
CA GLN A 340 12.98 -19.72 14.31
C GLN A 340 12.03 -20.53 15.21
N PRO A 341 11.37 -19.89 16.19
CA PRO A 341 10.49 -20.59 17.11
C PRO A 341 9.28 -21.11 16.36
N SER A 342 9.00 -22.41 16.49
CA SER A 342 7.77 -23.02 15.98
C SER A 342 6.58 -22.50 16.80
N LEU A 343 5.98 -21.39 16.37
CA LEU A 343 4.72 -20.88 16.94
C LEU A 343 3.61 -21.90 16.67
N GLU A 344 3.05 -22.47 17.74
CA GLU A 344 1.91 -23.36 17.65
C GLU A 344 0.62 -22.54 17.48
N MET A 345 -0.37 -23.13 16.82
CA MET A 345 -1.64 -22.47 16.47
C MET A 345 -2.43 -21.99 17.71
N ASN A 346 -2.16 -22.58 18.88
CA ASN A 346 -2.78 -22.23 20.16
C ASN A 346 -2.19 -20.95 20.80
N ASP A 347 -1.04 -20.47 20.33
CA ASP A 347 -0.39 -19.27 20.89
C ASP A 347 -1.00 -17.97 20.35
N ILE A 348 -1.67 -18.04 19.19
CA ILE A 348 -2.20 -16.88 18.45
C ILE A 348 -3.30 -16.14 19.24
N ASP A 349 -4.12 -16.86 20.01
CA ASP A 349 -5.26 -16.27 20.72
C ASP A 349 -4.86 -15.34 21.87
N ASN A 350 -3.64 -15.51 22.41
CA ASN A 350 -3.12 -14.79 23.57
C ASN A 350 -2.20 -13.61 23.20
N LEU A 351 -1.91 -13.39 21.93
CA LEU A 351 -1.04 -12.31 21.47
C LEU A 351 -1.76 -10.95 21.47
N SER A 352 -1.04 -9.90 21.82
CA SER A 352 -1.51 -8.51 21.67
C SER A 352 -1.56 -8.09 20.19
N LEU A 353 -2.26 -6.98 19.89
CA LEU A 353 -2.39 -6.47 18.52
C LEU A 353 -1.03 -6.20 17.85
N ASP A 354 -0.09 -5.58 18.58
CA ASP A 354 1.25 -5.29 18.08
C ASP A 354 2.06 -6.58 17.82
N GLU A 355 1.92 -7.59 18.68
CA GLU A 355 2.56 -8.90 18.50
C GLU A 355 1.96 -9.67 17.31
N LEU A 356 0.64 -9.57 17.11
CA LEU A 356 -0.04 -10.15 15.94
C LEU A 356 0.40 -9.50 14.64
N GLN A 357 0.55 -8.17 14.61
CA GLN A 357 1.07 -7.45 13.44
C GLN A 357 2.53 -7.83 13.15
N THR A 358 3.36 -7.95 14.19
CA THR A 358 4.75 -8.39 14.06
C THR A 358 4.84 -9.84 13.54
N THR A 359 4.01 -10.73 14.08
CA THR A 359 3.95 -12.14 13.67
C THR A 359 3.45 -12.29 12.23
N LYS A 360 2.45 -11.48 11.83
CA LYS A 360 1.99 -11.40 10.44
C LYS A 360 3.14 -11.05 9.50
N GLN A 361 3.94 -10.04 9.84
CA GLN A 361 5.08 -9.63 9.02
C GLN A 361 6.15 -10.73 8.95
N ALA A 362 6.43 -11.39 10.07
CA ALA A 362 7.39 -12.49 10.10
C ALA A 362 6.97 -13.67 9.19
N ILE A 363 5.69 -14.06 9.22
CA ILE A 363 5.15 -15.11 8.35
C ILE A 363 5.24 -14.72 6.87
N ILE A 364 4.99 -13.45 6.54
CA ILE A 364 5.13 -12.96 5.17
C ILE A 364 6.58 -13.09 4.69
N ASN A 365 7.55 -12.72 5.53
CA ASN A 365 8.97 -12.84 5.18
C ASN A 365 9.35 -14.31 4.94
N VAL A 366 8.84 -15.24 5.75
CA VAL A 366 9.09 -16.68 5.54
C VAL A 366 8.47 -17.17 4.23
N LEU A 367 7.26 -16.73 3.89
CA LEU A 367 6.62 -17.10 2.61
C LEU A 367 7.40 -16.56 1.40
N LEU A 368 7.98 -15.36 1.50
CA LEU A 368 8.83 -14.79 0.45
C LEU A 368 10.13 -15.57 0.27
N GLN A 369 10.78 -15.93 1.38
CA GLN A 369 11.98 -16.75 1.34
C GLN A 369 11.67 -18.14 0.76
N LEU A 370 10.53 -18.72 1.13
CA LEU A 370 10.08 -20.01 0.60
C LEU A 370 9.83 -19.98 -0.92
N ASP A 371 9.31 -18.87 -1.45
CA ASP A 371 9.16 -18.67 -2.90
C ASP A 371 10.54 -18.59 -3.60
N GLU A 372 11.53 -17.95 -2.99
CA GLU A 372 12.91 -17.86 -3.50
C GLU A 372 13.63 -19.22 -3.44
N ASP A 373 13.48 -19.96 -2.34
CA ASP A 373 14.03 -21.30 -2.14
C ASP A 373 13.45 -22.31 -3.14
N HIS A 374 12.17 -22.17 -3.48
CA HIS A 374 11.53 -23.01 -4.50
C HIS A 374 12.05 -22.70 -5.90
N VAL A 375 12.19 -21.42 -6.25
CA VAL A 375 12.71 -20.98 -7.56
C VAL A 375 14.18 -21.35 -7.74
N SER A 376 14.97 -21.30 -6.68
CA SER A 376 16.38 -21.72 -6.68
C SER A 376 16.56 -23.24 -6.66
N GLY A 377 15.48 -24.01 -6.44
CA GLY A 377 15.49 -25.47 -6.40
C GLY A 377 16.07 -26.04 -5.11
N ILE A 378 16.15 -25.24 -4.05
CA ILE A 378 16.61 -25.65 -2.72
C ILE A 378 15.59 -26.59 -2.07
N ILE A 379 14.29 -26.32 -2.27
CA ILE A 379 13.18 -27.13 -1.75
C ILE A 379 12.40 -27.79 -2.90
N SER A 380 11.86 -28.97 -2.64
CA SER A 380 11.01 -29.67 -3.60
C SER A 380 9.62 -29.05 -3.70
N GLU A 381 8.91 -29.26 -4.82
CA GLU A 381 7.53 -28.76 -5.01
C GLU A 381 6.56 -29.30 -3.93
N ASP A 382 6.73 -30.57 -3.51
CA ASP A 382 5.89 -31.16 -2.47
C ASP A 382 6.13 -30.49 -1.10
N GLU A 383 7.40 -30.28 -0.76
CA GLU A 383 7.82 -29.59 0.47
C GLU A 383 7.42 -28.11 0.48
N TYR A 384 7.57 -27.43 -0.66
CA TYR A 384 7.10 -26.06 -0.86
C TYR A 384 5.60 -25.95 -0.58
N ASN A 385 4.78 -26.83 -1.16
CA ASN A 385 3.33 -26.79 -0.99
C ASN A 385 2.92 -27.05 0.48
N ASP A 386 3.52 -28.04 1.14
CA ASP A 386 3.24 -28.36 2.54
C ASP A 386 3.58 -27.19 3.49
N ILE A 387 4.77 -26.60 3.33
CA ILE A 387 5.21 -25.47 4.17
C ILE A 387 4.35 -24.23 3.88
N ARG A 388 4.12 -23.93 2.60
CA ARG A 388 3.34 -22.77 2.17
C ARG A 388 1.91 -22.83 2.70
N ASP A 389 1.24 -23.96 2.59
CA ASP A 389 -0.13 -24.12 3.06
C ASP A 389 -0.23 -23.94 4.58
N ASN A 390 0.75 -24.46 5.34
CA ASN A 390 0.83 -24.26 6.78
C ASN A 390 0.93 -22.77 7.16
N TYR A 391 1.87 -22.05 6.56
CA TYR A 391 2.07 -20.62 6.83
C TYR A 391 0.89 -19.76 6.35
N LYS A 392 0.22 -20.16 5.27
CA LYS A 392 -0.99 -19.51 4.77
C LYS A 392 -2.16 -19.67 5.74
N GLU A 393 -2.34 -20.84 6.33
CA GLU A 393 -3.35 -21.06 7.38
C GLU A 393 -3.05 -20.24 8.64
N LYS A 394 -1.77 -20.16 9.05
CA LYS A 394 -1.35 -19.31 10.17
C LYS A 394 -1.62 -17.82 9.90
N ALA A 395 -1.25 -17.33 8.73
CA ALA A 395 -1.51 -15.95 8.33
C ALA A 395 -3.00 -15.61 8.35
N LYS A 396 -3.84 -16.53 7.87
CA LYS A 396 -5.31 -16.38 7.91
C LYS A 396 -5.82 -16.30 9.34
N SER A 397 -5.35 -17.16 10.24
CA SER A 397 -5.74 -17.15 11.66
C SER A 397 -5.36 -15.84 12.35
N ILE A 398 -4.16 -15.34 12.10
CA ILE A 398 -3.68 -14.05 12.63
C ILE A 398 -4.52 -12.88 12.10
N MET A 399 -4.82 -12.85 10.80
CA MET A 399 -5.66 -11.79 10.21
C MET A 399 -7.05 -11.75 10.83
N VAL A 400 -7.69 -12.91 11.03
CA VAL A 400 -9.00 -12.99 11.70
C VAL A 400 -8.91 -12.47 13.14
N ARG A 401 -7.83 -12.78 13.86
CA ARG A 401 -7.64 -12.30 15.24
C ARG A 401 -7.42 -10.79 15.31
N ILE A 402 -6.63 -10.22 14.39
CA ILE A 402 -6.44 -8.77 14.26
C ILE A 402 -7.79 -8.09 14.00
N GLU A 403 -8.59 -8.60 13.05
CA GLU A 403 -9.91 -8.04 12.75
C GLU A 403 -10.85 -8.10 13.96
N MET A 404 -10.80 -9.16 14.77
CA MET A 404 -11.58 -9.23 16.01
C MET A 404 -11.15 -8.16 17.03
N LEU A 405 -9.86 -7.98 17.24
CA LEU A 405 -9.34 -7.01 18.22
C LEU A 405 -9.57 -5.55 17.79
N GLU A 406 -9.43 -5.25 16.50
CA GLU A 406 -9.69 -3.91 15.95
C GLU A 406 -11.17 -3.49 16.02
N ASN A 407 -12.08 -4.47 16.14
CA ASN A 407 -13.52 -4.24 16.29
C ASN A 407 -14.02 -4.24 17.75
N GLU A 408 -13.16 -4.53 18.73
CA GLU A 408 -13.49 -4.52 20.17
C GLU A 408 -13.19 -3.18 20.87
N ASP A 409 -12.44 -2.28 20.23
CA ASP A 409 -12.19 -0.87 20.64
C ASP A 409 -13.19 0.11 20.00
#